data_AF-A0A0M6ZTY9-F1
#
_entry.id   AF-A0A0M6ZTY9-F1
#
_cell.length_a   1.000
_cell.length_b   1.000
_cell.length_c   1.000
_cell.angle_alpha   90.00
_cell.angle_beta   90.00
_cell.angle_gamma   90.00
#
_symmetry.space_group_name_H-M   'P 1'
#
loop_
_entity.id
_entity.type
_entity.pdbx_description
1 polymer ?
#
loop_
_entity_poly.entity_id
_entity_poly.type
_entity_poly.pdbx_seq_one_letter_code
_entity_poly.pdbx_strand_id
1 'polypeptide(L)'
;MTRPGTKPGSILRINGRFLRACLAGFFAWICWSYTSPVNWGFGLLAAMSATGALAEFIGALLETWQYIHHEWEIYRYLKQGNAPKSDRFVSDDELRKSGRIK
;
A
#
# COMPACT_ATOMS: atom_id res chain seq x y z
N MET A 1 -18.00 5.43 12.91
CA MET A 1 -16.54 5.70 12.92
C MET A 1 -15.88 4.75 11.92
N THR A 2 -15.65 5.19 10.69
CA THR A 2 -14.79 4.46 9.75
C THR A 2 -13.35 4.59 10.24
N ARG A 3 -12.63 3.46 10.39
CA ARG A 3 -11.17 3.45 10.61
C ARG A 3 -10.53 4.49 9.68
N PRO A 4 -9.53 5.29 10.11
CA PRO A 4 -8.81 6.18 9.20
C PRO A 4 -8.35 5.32 8.03
N GLY A 5 -8.98 5.59 6.88
CA GLY A 5 -9.34 4.55 5.93
C GLY A 5 -8.14 4.17 5.09
N THR A 6 -7.81 2.89 5.11
CA THR A 6 -7.06 2.24 4.04
C THR A 6 -7.72 2.66 2.72
N LYS A 7 -7.08 3.56 1.96
CA LYS A 7 -7.64 3.99 0.67
C LYS A 7 -7.68 2.73 -0.20
N PRO A 8 -8.86 2.20 -0.57
CA PRO A 8 -8.94 0.93 -1.31
C PRO A 8 -8.16 1.00 -2.62
N GLY A 9 -8.02 2.20 -3.19
CA GLY A 9 -7.17 2.47 -4.35
C GLY A 9 -5.67 2.18 -4.14
N SER A 10 -5.12 2.40 -2.94
CA SER A 10 -3.70 2.12 -2.66
C SER A 10 -3.42 0.62 -2.64
N ILE A 11 -4.30 -0.16 -1.99
CA ILE A 11 -4.20 -1.63 -1.95
C ILE A 11 -4.38 -2.21 -3.36
N LEU A 12 -5.37 -1.72 -4.10
CA LEU A 12 -5.60 -2.16 -5.49
C LEU A 12 -4.41 -1.82 -6.39
N ARG A 13 -3.77 -0.67 -6.18
CA ARG A 13 -2.57 -0.27 -6.94
C ARG A 13 -1.39 -1.19 -6.65
N ILE A 14 -1.12 -1.50 -5.38
CA ILE A 14 -0.06 -2.43 -4.97
C ILE A 14 -0.31 -3.81 -5.58
N ASN A 15 -1.51 -4.36 -5.42
CA ASN A 15 -1.89 -5.66 -6.00
C ASN A 15 -1.77 -5.65 -7.53
N GLY A 16 -2.18 -4.55 -8.17
CA GLY A 16 -2.07 -4.38 -9.61
C GLY A 16 -0.62 -4.30 -10.12
N ARG A 17 0.33 -3.82 -9.31
CA ARG A 17 1.77 -3.88 -9.62
C ARG A 17 2.31 -5.29 -9.46
N PHE A 18 1.97 -5.98 -8.37
CA PHE A 18 2.35 -7.39 -8.19
C PHE A 18 1.85 -8.26 -9.35
N LEU A 19 0.59 -8.11 -9.75
CA LEU A 19 0.03 -8.86 -10.86
C LEU A 19 0.79 -8.58 -12.17
N ARG A 20 1.10 -7.30 -12.45
CA ARG A 20 1.89 -6.91 -13.62
C ARG A 20 3.31 -7.50 -13.59
N ALA A 21 3.98 -7.47 -12.43
CA ALA A 21 5.29 -8.07 -12.26
C ALA A 21 5.26 -9.59 -12.51
N CYS A 22 4.25 -10.29 -11.99
CA CYS A 22 4.07 -11.72 -12.24
C CYS A 22 3.81 -12.03 -13.72
N LEU A 23 2.97 -11.25 -14.39
CA LEU A 23 2.69 -11.42 -15.82
C LEU A 23 3.94 -11.17 -16.68
N ALA A 24 4.71 -10.13 -16.36
CA ALA A 24 5.97 -9.84 -17.04
C ALA A 24 7.01 -10.96 -16.81
N GLY A 25 7.11 -11.49 -15.59
CA GLY A 25 7.97 -12.63 -15.27
C GLY A 25 7.55 -13.91 -15.98
N PHE A 26 6.25 -14.19 -16.04
CA PHE A 26 5.71 -15.33 -16.78
C PHE A 26 5.99 -15.21 -18.29
N PHE A 27 5.82 -14.01 -18.86
CA PHE A 27 6.17 -13.76 -20.25
C PHE A 27 7.67 -13.94 -20.51
N ALA A 28 8.53 -13.43 -19.62
CA ALA A 28 9.97 -13.63 -19.70
C ALA A 28 10.35 -15.12 -19.68
N TRP A 29 9.69 -15.90 -18.83
CA TRP A 29 9.89 -17.35 -18.75
C TRP A 29 9.49 -18.06 -20.04
N ILE A 30 8.33 -17.72 -20.63
CA ILE A 30 7.91 -18.26 -21.94
C ILE A 30 8.96 -17.94 -23.00
N CYS A 31 9.38 -16.67 -23.12
CA CYS A 31 10.42 -16.28 -24.08
C CYS A 31 11.72 -17.07 -23.85
N TRP A 32 12.12 -17.28 -22.60
CA TRP A 32 13.29 -18.08 -22.28
C TRP A 32 13.15 -19.53 -22.76
N SER A 33 11.98 -20.16 -22.58
CA SER A 33 11.72 -21.54 -23.02
C SER A 33 11.86 -21.75 -24.54
N TYR A 34 11.63 -20.72 -25.34
CA TYR A 34 11.80 -20.76 -26.80
C TYR A 34 13.20 -20.33 -27.27
N THR A 35 14.10 -20.00 -26.34
CA THR A 35 15.46 -19.60 -26.68
C THR A 35 16.24 -20.79 -27.21
N SER A 36 16.73 -20.64 -28.44
CA SER A 36 17.60 -21.61 -29.11
C SER A 36 18.70 -20.85 -29.87
N PRO A 37 19.78 -21.50 -30.31
CA PRO A 37 20.82 -20.84 -31.11
C PRO A 37 20.28 -20.18 -32.39
N VAL A 38 19.24 -20.77 -32.98
CA VAL A 38 18.54 -20.23 -34.16
C VAL A 38 17.64 -19.05 -33.77
N ASN A 39 17.02 -19.11 -32.58
CA ASN A 39 16.07 -18.12 -32.10
C ASN A 39 16.60 -17.32 -30.89
N TRP A 40 17.84 -16.84 -30.97
CA TRP A 40 18.53 -16.14 -29.87
C TRP A 40 17.81 -14.85 -29.43
N GLY A 41 17.03 -14.22 -30.32
CA GLY A 41 16.27 -13.01 -30.05
C GLY A 41 15.27 -13.16 -28.90
N PHE A 42 14.72 -14.36 -28.69
CA PHE A 42 13.85 -14.62 -27.53
C PHE A 42 14.61 -14.59 -26.20
N GLY A 43 15.90 -14.92 -26.20
CA GLY A 43 16.75 -14.80 -25.02
C GLY A 43 16.95 -13.33 -24.60
N LEU A 44 17.13 -12.44 -25.58
CA LEU A 44 17.21 -11.00 -25.33
C LEU A 44 15.88 -10.44 -24.82
N LEU A 45 14.76 -10.82 -25.45
CA LEU A 45 13.42 -10.41 -25.01
C LEU A 45 13.10 -10.93 -23.60
N ALA A 46 13.51 -12.16 -23.28
CA ALA A 46 13.38 -12.73 -21.94
C ALA A 46 14.18 -11.92 -20.92
N ALA A 47 15.43 -11.55 -21.22
CA ALA A 47 16.27 -10.74 -20.33
C ALA A 47 15.69 -9.34 -20.09
N MET A 48 15.21 -8.66 -21.13
CA MET A 48 14.57 -7.34 -20.99
C MET A 48 13.26 -7.44 -20.18
N SER A 49 12.46 -8.46 -20.44
CA SER A 49 11.20 -8.68 -19.72
C SER A 49 11.45 -9.04 -18.25
N ALA A 50 12.47 -9.86 -17.96
CA ALA A 50 12.85 -10.24 -16.61
C ALA A 50 13.36 -9.05 -15.79
N THR A 51 14.17 -8.17 -16.38
CA THR A 51 14.65 -6.96 -15.71
C THR A 51 13.49 -5.98 -15.43
N GLY A 52 12.56 -5.83 -16.38
CA GLY A 52 11.33 -5.05 -16.15
C GLY A 52 10.46 -5.64 -15.04
N ALA A 53 10.26 -6.96 -15.01
CA ALA A 53 9.52 -7.65 -13.97
C ALA A 53 10.17 -7.46 -12.58
N LEU A 54 11.50 -7.55 -12.51
CA LEU A 54 12.25 -7.32 -11.27
C LEU A 54 12.07 -5.88 -10.76
N ALA A 55 12.15 -4.90 -11.64
CA ALA A 55 11.97 -3.49 -11.30
C ALA A 55 10.57 -3.20 -10.74
N GLU A 56 9.51 -3.73 -11.37
CA GLU A 56 8.14 -3.59 -10.87
C GLU A 56 7.93 -4.33 -9.54
N PHE A 57 8.54 -5.50 -9.36
CA PHE A 57 8.47 -6.25 -8.11
C PHE A 57 9.12 -5.49 -6.95
N ILE A 58 10.32 -4.92 -7.17
CA ILE A 58 10.99 -4.06 -6.18
C ILE A 58 10.15 -2.81 -5.89
N GLY A 59 9.60 -2.18 -6.93
CA GLY A 59 8.71 -1.03 -6.77
C GLY A 59 7.47 -1.35 -5.93
N ALA A 60 6.85 -2.51 -6.16
CA ALA A 60 5.71 -2.98 -5.37
C ALA A 60 6.08 -3.26 -3.91
N LEU A 61 7.26 -3.82 -3.65
CA LEU A 61 7.76 -4.05 -2.28
C LEU A 61 7.99 -2.72 -1.54
N LEU A 62 8.63 -1.75 -2.18
CA LEU A 62 8.86 -0.42 -1.59
C LEU A 62 7.54 0.29 -1.28
N GLU A 63 6.58 0.22 -2.21
CA GLU A 63 5.25 0.82 -2.02
C GLU A 63 4.48 0.14 -0.87
N THR A 64 4.59 -1.19 -0.78
CA THR A 64 4.02 -1.96 0.34
C THR A 64 4.67 -1.55 1.67
N TRP A 65 5.98 -1.39 1.70
CA TRP A 65 6.71 -1.00 2.90
C TRP A 65 6.32 0.40 3.38
N GLN A 66 6.23 1.37 2.46
CA GLN A 66 5.75 2.72 2.77
C GLN A 66 4.32 2.71 3.30
N TYR A 67 3.45 1.90 2.70
CA TYR A 67 2.07 1.73 3.15
C TYR A 67 2.00 1.18 4.58
N ILE A 68 2.76 0.12 4.88
CA ILE A 68 2.82 -0.47 6.22
C ILE A 68 3.39 0.53 7.24
N HIS A 69 4.47 1.24 6.90
CA HIS A 69 5.07 2.23 7.78
C HIS A 69 4.08 3.34 8.14
N HIS A 70 3.34 3.85 7.14
CA HIS A 70 2.32 4.86 7.35
C HIS A 70 1.18 4.36 8.26
N GLU A 71 0.69 3.13 8.05
CA GLU A 71 -0.28 2.50 8.95
C GLU A 71 0.28 2.40 10.38
N TRP A 72 1.53 1.97 10.54
CA TRP A 72 2.18 1.86 11.85
C TRP A 72 2.30 3.21 12.57
N GLU A 73 2.61 4.29 11.86
CA GLU A 73 2.60 5.64 12.42
C GLU A 73 1.20 6.05 12.90
N ILE A 74 0.17 5.83 12.08
CA ILE A 74 -1.23 6.10 12.46
C ILE A 74 -1.61 5.28 13.70
N TYR A 75 -1.26 4.00 13.73
CA TYR A 75 -1.51 3.14 14.91
C TYR A 75 -0.76 3.63 16.15
N ARG A 76 0.47 4.13 16.02
CA ARG A 76 1.22 4.73 17.13
C ARG A 76 0.51 5.99 17.65
N TYR A 77 0.04 6.87 16.77
CA TYR A 77 -0.74 8.05 17.17
C TYR A 77 -2.08 7.68 17.81
N LEU A 78 -2.80 6.71 17.28
CA LEU A 78 -4.04 6.18 17.88
C LEU A 78 -3.78 5.57 19.26
N LYS A 79 -2.65 4.90 19.46
CA LYS A 79 -2.25 4.31 20.75
C LYS A 79 -1.78 5.37 21.77
N GLN A 80 -1.20 6.47 21.29
CA GLN A 80 -0.82 7.62 22.13
C GLN A 80 -2.00 8.56 22.42
N GLY A 81 -3.03 8.54 21.57
CA GLY A 81 -4.33 9.13 21.81
C GLY A 81 -5.08 8.38 22.90
N ASN A 82 -4.68 8.58 24.16
CA ASN A 82 -5.65 8.56 25.25
C ASN A 82 -6.86 9.39 24.82
N ALA A 83 -8.08 8.90 25.09
CA ALA A 83 -9.33 9.62 24.80
C ALA A 83 -9.15 11.11 25.10
N PRO A 84 -9.53 12.04 24.20
CA PRO A 84 -9.31 13.46 24.43
C PRO A 84 -9.83 13.80 25.82
N LYS A 85 -8.94 14.26 26.71
CA LYS A 85 -9.30 14.65 28.09
C LYS A 85 -10.40 15.72 28.13
N SER A 86 -10.71 16.36 27.01
CA SER A 86 -11.80 17.32 26.85
C SER A 86 -13.19 16.67 26.78
N ASP A 87 -13.31 15.38 26.46
CA ASP A 87 -14.62 14.71 26.34
C ASP A 87 -15.17 14.19 27.68
N ARG A 88 -14.41 14.37 28.77
CA ARG A 88 -14.79 13.88 30.10
C ARG A 88 -15.22 14.95 31.09
N PHE A 89 -15.20 16.23 30.72
CA PHE A 89 -15.41 17.32 31.69
C PHE A 89 -16.12 18.55 31.15
N VAL A 90 -17.24 18.38 30.44
CA VAL A 90 -18.34 19.32 30.66
C VAL A 90 -19.65 18.55 30.49
N SER A 91 -20.34 18.24 31.59
CA SER A 91 -21.72 17.79 31.48
C SER A 91 -22.58 18.98 31.03
N ASP A 92 -23.64 18.74 30.27
CA ASP A 92 -24.56 19.79 29.83
C ASP A 92 -25.06 20.68 30.98
N ASP A 93 -25.10 20.15 32.21
CA ASP A 93 -25.44 20.90 33.42
C ASP A 93 -24.42 22.01 33.78
N GLU A 94 -23.13 21.81 33.52
CA GLU A 94 -22.10 22.85 33.73
C GLU A 94 -22.16 23.93 32.63
N LEU A 95 -22.54 23.57 31.40
CA LEU A 95 -22.76 24.53 30.31
C LEU A 95 -24.03 25.37 30.52
N ARG A 96 -25.09 24.78 31.10
CA ARG A 96 -26.29 25.50 31.52
C ARG A 96 -26.02 26.42 32.71
N LYS A 97 -25.29 25.96 33.72
CA LYS A 97 -24.92 26.80 34.88
C LYS A 97 -24.01 27.98 34.50
N SER A 98 -23.16 27.81 33.49
CA SER A 98 -22.28 28.89 33.00
C SER A 98 -22.94 29.80 31.94
N GLY A 99 -24.23 29.59 31.62
CA GLY A 99 -25.01 30.46 30.74
C GLY A 99 -24.59 30.41 29.26
N ARG A 100 -23.80 29.41 28.86
CA ARG A 100 -23.29 29.28 27.49
C ARG A 100 -24.26 28.56 26.54
N ILE A 101 -25.25 27.87 27.08
CA ILE A 101 -26.33 27.21 26.34
C ILE A 101 -27.65 27.49 27.09
N LYS A 102 -28.71 27.88 26.37
CA LYS A 102 -30.07 28.06 26.92
C LYS A 102 -30.80 26.72 26.98
#